data_AF-A0AB34GU37-F1
#
_entry.id   AF-A0AB34GU37-F1
#
_cell.length_a   1.000
_cell.length_b   1.000
_cell.length_c   1.000
_cell.angle_alpha   90.00
_cell.angle_beta   90.00
_cell.angle_gamma   90.00
#
_symmetry.space_group_name_H-M   'P 1'
#
loop_
_entity.id
_entity.type
_entity.pdbx_description
1 polymer ?
#
loop_
_entity_poly.entity_id
_entity_poly.type
_entity_poly.pdbx_seq_one_letter_code
_entity_poly.pdbx_strand_id
1 'polypeptide(L)'
;MQKVDVVRLASLSDPELRLLLPCLVRMALCAPADQSQSWAQDKKLILRLLSGVEAVNSIVALLSVDFHALEQDASKEQQLRHKLGGGSGESILVSQLQHGLTLEFEHSDSPRRLRLVLSELLAIMNKVEECHLPGLGVALTLDHTKNEASEDGVSDLVCFVSGLLLGTNAKVRTWFGTFIRNGQQRKRETSSSVLWQMRRQLLLELMGILPTVRSTRIVEEADVEMEPNVSVYSGLKEEHVVKASALLRLYCALMGIAGLKYSII
;
A
#
# COMPACT_ATOMS: atom_id res chain seq x y z
N MET A 1 -28.25 -28.50 -34.48
CA MET A 1 -28.85 -27.49 -33.58
C MET A 1 -29.88 -28.20 -32.69
N GLN A 2 -29.68 -28.22 -31.37
CA GLN A 2 -30.68 -28.76 -30.44
C GLN A 2 -31.88 -27.81 -30.40
N LYS A 3 -33.09 -28.32 -30.65
CA LYS A 3 -34.32 -27.54 -30.55
C LYS A 3 -34.68 -27.41 -29.07
N VAL A 4 -34.80 -26.18 -28.59
CA VAL A 4 -35.31 -25.89 -27.25
C VAL A 4 -36.82 -26.05 -27.29
N ASP A 5 -37.37 -26.98 -26.52
CA ASP A 5 -38.82 -27.22 -26.45
C ASP A 5 -39.45 -26.24 -25.45
N VAL A 6 -39.97 -25.13 -25.97
CA VAL A 6 -40.52 -24.02 -25.17
C VAL A 6 -41.80 -24.42 -24.44
N VAL A 7 -42.52 -25.43 -24.92
CA VAL A 7 -43.74 -25.94 -24.27
C VAL A 7 -43.38 -26.70 -22.99
N ARG A 8 -42.29 -27.48 -23.02
CA ARG A 8 -41.76 -28.14 -21.82
C ARG A 8 -41.20 -27.16 -20.80
N LEU A 9 -40.55 -26.08 -21.24
CA LEU A 9 -40.08 -24.99 -20.37
C LEU A 9 -41.21 -24.34 -19.58
N ALA A 10 -42.40 -24.19 -20.17
CA ALA A 10 -43.57 -23.64 -19.48
C ALA A 10 -44.17 -24.58 -18.42
N SER A 11 -43.84 -25.87 -18.46
CA SER A 11 -44.32 -26.89 -17.51
C SER A 11 -43.38 -27.13 -16.31
N LEU A 12 -42.21 -26.49 -16.29
CA LEU A 12 -41.23 -26.63 -15.21
C LEU A 12 -41.68 -25.93 -13.93
N SER A 13 -41.21 -26.43 -12.80
CA SER A 13 -41.45 -25.79 -11.51
C SER A 13 -40.61 -24.51 -11.32
N ASP A 14 -41.10 -23.55 -10.54
CA ASP A 14 -40.40 -22.30 -10.21
C ASP A 14 -38.90 -22.44 -9.85
N PRO A 15 -38.46 -23.39 -9.00
CA PRO A 15 -37.04 -23.54 -8.69
C PRO A 15 -36.20 -24.00 -9.89
N GLU A 16 -36.74 -24.87 -10.74
CA GLU A 16 -36.06 -25.33 -11.95
C GLU A 16 -35.98 -24.22 -13.00
N LEU A 17 -37.04 -23.42 -13.12
CA LEU A 17 -37.08 -22.26 -14.02
C LEU A 17 -36.07 -21.18 -13.60
N ARG A 18 -35.88 -20.96 -12.29
CA ARG A 18 -34.88 -20.01 -11.76
C ARG A 18 -33.44 -20.36 -12.17
N LEU A 19 -33.10 -21.65 -12.27
CA LEU A 19 -31.77 -22.08 -12.71
C LEU A 19 -31.53 -21.76 -14.19
N LEU A 20 -32.59 -21.72 -15.00
CA LEU A 20 -32.53 -21.46 -16.44
C LEU A 20 -32.70 -19.97 -16.78
N LEU A 21 -33.15 -19.13 -15.84
CA LEU A 21 -33.45 -17.71 -16.03
C LEU A 21 -32.30 -16.94 -16.72
N PRO A 22 -31.02 -17.02 -16.30
CA PRO A 22 -29.93 -16.30 -16.94
C PRO A 22 -29.77 -16.66 -18.42
N CYS A 23 -29.96 -17.95 -18.75
CA CYS A 23 -29.85 -18.44 -20.12
C CYS A 23 -31.04 -17.97 -20.97
N LEU A 24 -32.25 -18.02 -20.43
CA LEU A 24 -33.47 -17.56 -21.10
C LEU A 24 -33.46 -16.06 -21.37
N VAL A 25 -33.01 -15.26 -20.39
CA VAL A 25 -32.87 -13.80 -20.55
C VAL A 25 -31.84 -13.48 -21.64
N ARG A 26 -30.68 -14.16 -21.64
CA ARG A 26 -29.68 -13.99 -22.70
C ARG A 26 -30.23 -14.38 -24.07
N MET A 27 -30.98 -15.48 -24.15
CA MET A 27 -31.61 -15.94 -25.40
C MET A 27 -32.66 -14.95 -25.93
N ALA A 28 -33.40 -14.28 -25.03
CA ALA A 28 -34.41 -13.29 -25.40
C ALA A 28 -33.82 -11.93 -25.81
N LEU A 29 -32.74 -11.50 -25.15
CA LEU A 29 -32.14 -10.17 -25.32
C LEU A 29 -31.05 -10.11 -26.39
N CYS A 30 -30.32 -11.19 -26.66
CA CYS A 30 -29.32 -11.21 -27.72
C CYS A 30 -29.99 -11.22 -29.12
N ALA A 31 -29.28 -10.67 -30.11
CA ALA A 31 -29.70 -10.75 -31.51
C ALA A 31 -29.83 -12.23 -31.91
N PRO A 32 -31.01 -12.67 -32.39
CA PRO A 32 -31.22 -14.06 -32.67
C PRO A 32 -30.49 -14.45 -33.97
N ALA A 33 -29.82 -15.60 -33.93
CA ALA A 33 -29.23 -16.20 -35.14
C ALA A 33 -30.31 -16.73 -36.11
N ASP A 34 -31.52 -16.98 -35.61
CA ASP A 34 -32.68 -17.43 -36.38
C ASP A 34 -33.74 -16.31 -36.46
N GLN A 35 -34.20 -16.00 -37.67
CA GLN A 35 -35.26 -15.01 -37.94
C GLN A 35 -36.57 -15.68 -38.37
N SER A 36 -36.69 -17.00 -38.19
CA SER A 36 -37.88 -17.77 -38.53
C SER A 36 -39.12 -17.33 -37.74
N GLN A 37 -40.31 -17.52 -38.34
CA GLN A 37 -41.58 -17.24 -37.65
C GLN A 37 -41.82 -18.16 -36.43
N SER A 38 -41.29 -19.39 -36.44
CA SER A 38 -41.32 -20.30 -35.29
C SER A 38 -40.56 -19.71 -34.11
N TRP A 39 -39.35 -19.18 -34.34
CA TRP A 39 -38.58 -18.51 -33.28
C TRP A 39 -39.29 -17.26 -32.75
N ALA A 40 -39.95 -16.48 -33.62
CA ALA A 40 -40.71 -15.31 -33.18
C ALA A 40 -41.86 -15.67 -32.22
N GLN A 41 -42.49 -16.83 -32.39
CA GLN A 41 -43.52 -17.35 -31.47
C GLN A 41 -42.91 -17.88 -30.17
N ASP A 42 -41.84 -18.67 -30.27
CA ASP A 42 -41.08 -19.20 -29.13
C ASP A 42 -40.54 -18.07 -28.25
N LYS A 43 -39.97 -17.03 -28.85
CA LYS A 43 -39.48 -15.83 -28.16
C LYS A 43 -40.60 -15.11 -27.40
N LYS A 44 -41.81 -15.02 -27.96
CA LYS A 44 -42.97 -14.43 -27.27
C LYS A 44 -43.36 -15.23 -26.03
N LEU A 45 -43.32 -16.56 -26.10
CA LEU A 45 -43.61 -17.42 -24.96
C LEU A 45 -42.54 -17.29 -23.87
N ILE A 46 -41.26 -17.27 -24.25
CA ILE A 46 -40.13 -17.06 -23.32
C ILE A 46 -40.27 -15.69 -22.63
N LEU A 47 -40.53 -14.62 -23.37
CA LEU A 47 -40.73 -13.28 -22.80
C LEU A 47 -41.92 -13.23 -21.84
N ARG A 48 -43.00 -13.96 -22.14
CA ARG A 48 -44.17 -14.04 -21.25
C ARG A 48 -43.84 -14.76 -19.93
N LEU A 49 -43.09 -15.86 -19.99
CA LEU A 49 -42.59 -16.55 -18.79
C LEU A 49 -41.68 -15.65 -17.96
N LEU A 50 -40.75 -14.95 -18.62
CA LEU A 50 -39.82 -14.03 -17.98
C LEU A 50 -40.52 -12.81 -17.36
N SER A 51 -41.61 -12.31 -17.97
CA SER A 51 -42.36 -11.15 -17.46
C SER A 51 -43.04 -11.38 -16.10
N GLY A 52 -43.31 -12.64 -15.75
CA GLY A 52 -43.94 -13.01 -14.47
C GLY A 52 -42.95 -13.14 -13.31
N VAL A 53 -41.65 -13.01 -13.54
CA VAL A 53 -40.62 -13.29 -12.54
C VAL A 53 -39.85 -12.00 -12.21
N GLU A 54 -40.04 -11.45 -11.01
CA GLU A 54 -39.38 -10.20 -10.58
C GLU A 54 -37.84 -10.26 -10.69
N ALA A 55 -37.25 -11.43 -10.44
CA ALA A 55 -35.80 -11.64 -10.54
C ALA A 55 -35.24 -11.39 -11.95
N VAL A 56 -36.08 -11.48 -13.00
CA VAL A 56 -35.67 -11.21 -14.38
C VAL A 56 -35.19 -9.78 -14.53
N ASN A 57 -35.85 -8.80 -13.94
CA ASN A 57 -35.44 -7.40 -14.06
C ASN A 57 -34.03 -7.18 -13.50
N SER A 58 -33.71 -7.84 -12.38
CA SER A 58 -32.36 -7.81 -11.79
C SER A 58 -31.32 -8.50 -12.68
N ILE A 59 -31.67 -9.64 -13.29
CA ILE A 59 -30.79 -10.39 -14.20
C ILE A 59 -30.57 -9.64 -15.52
N VAL A 60 -31.62 -9.02 -16.08
CA VAL A 60 -31.55 -8.16 -17.25
C VAL A 60 -30.61 -6.99 -16.97
N ALA A 61 -30.74 -6.34 -15.81
CA ALA A 61 -29.86 -5.25 -15.40
C ALA A 61 -28.40 -5.70 -15.28
N LEU A 62 -28.13 -6.90 -14.77
CA LEU A 62 -26.78 -7.47 -14.68
C LEU A 62 -26.20 -7.89 -16.05
N LEU A 63 -27.01 -8.50 -16.91
CA LEU A 63 -26.60 -8.93 -18.25
C LEU A 63 -26.41 -7.77 -19.22
N SER A 64 -27.05 -6.62 -18.95
CA SER A 64 -26.92 -5.40 -19.73
C SER A 64 -25.74 -4.53 -19.32
N VAL A 65 -24.96 -4.94 -18.31
CA VAL A 65 -23.74 -4.23 -17.90
C VAL A 65 -22.67 -4.38 -18.99
N ASP A 66 -22.14 -3.25 -19.43
CA ASP A 66 -20.93 -3.23 -20.28
C ASP A 66 -19.70 -3.49 -19.42
N PHE A 67 -19.30 -4.75 -19.35
CA PHE A 67 -18.11 -5.17 -18.62
C PHE A 67 -16.81 -4.61 -19.22
N HIS A 68 -16.78 -4.32 -20.51
CA HIS A 68 -15.58 -3.78 -21.15
C HIS A 68 -15.36 -2.33 -20.73
N ALA A 69 -16.42 -1.51 -20.74
CA ALA A 69 -16.35 -0.16 -20.19
C ALA A 69 -15.97 -0.16 -18.70
N LEU A 70 -16.55 -1.09 -17.92
CA LEU A 70 -16.24 -1.23 -16.48
C LEU A 70 -14.78 -1.61 -16.24
N GLU A 71 -14.22 -2.51 -17.05
CA GLU A 71 -12.81 -2.91 -16.99
C GLU A 71 -11.87 -1.74 -17.34
N GLN A 72 -12.21 -0.95 -18.37
CA GLN A 72 -11.45 0.25 -18.72
C GLN A 72 -11.46 1.27 -17.58
N ASP A 73 -12.60 1.48 -16.94
CA ASP A 73 -12.74 2.39 -15.79
C ASP A 73 -11.89 1.89 -14.60
N ALA A 74 -11.96 0.59 -14.28
CA ALA A 74 -11.17 -0.01 -13.21
C ALA A 74 -9.66 0.06 -13.49
N SER A 75 -9.23 -0.13 -14.73
CA SER A 75 -7.83 -0.02 -15.14
C SER A 75 -7.31 1.40 -15.00
N LYS A 76 -8.11 2.41 -15.39
CA LYS A 76 -7.76 3.82 -15.20
C LYS A 76 -7.67 4.18 -13.72
N GLU A 77 -8.61 3.71 -12.91
CA GLU A 77 -8.63 3.89 -11.46
C GLU A 77 -7.36 3.33 -10.81
N GLN A 78 -6.99 2.10 -11.17
CA GLN A 78 -5.77 1.47 -10.67
C GLN A 78 -4.52 2.25 -11.10
N GLN A 79 -4.44 2.71 -12.34
CA GLN A 79 -3.33 3.54 -12.83
C GLN A 79 -3.22 4.88 -12.11
N LEU A 80 -4.35 5.53 -11.79
CA LEU A 80 -4.34 6.76 -11.00
C LEU A 80 -3.81 6.53 -9.59
N ARG A 81 -4.22 5.43 -8.95
CA ARG A 81 -3.79 5.08 -7.59
C ARG A 81 -2.30 4.74 -7.51
N HIS A 82 -1.71 4.19 -8.57
CA HIS A 82 -0.27 3.93 -8.63
C HIS A 82 0.59 5.19 -8.90
N LYS A 83 0.01 6.30 -9.36
CA LYS A 83 0.75 7.56 -9.55
C LYS A 83 0.92 8.26 -8.19
N LEU A 84 2.17 8.58 -7.84
CA LEU A 84 2.51 9.34 -6.63
C LEU A 84 1.65 10.61 -6.54
N GLY A 85 0.71 10.66 -5.60
CA GLY A 85 -0.14 11.82 -5.35
C GLY A 85 -1.62 11.67 -5.72
N GLY A 86 -2.08 10.50 -6.19
CA GLY A 86 -3.50 10.19 -6.31
C GLY A 86 -4.16 10.20 -4.92
N GLY A 87 -4.75 11.35 -4.54
CA GLY A 87 -5.42 11.48 -3.25
C GLY A 87 -6.58 10.51 -3.15
N SER A 88 -6.80 9.97 -1.94
CA SER A 88 -7.93 9.09 -1.56
C SER A 88 -9.33 9.65 -1.86
N GLY A 89 -9.45 10.85 -2.47
CA GLY A 89 -10.69 11.56 -2.74
C GLY A 89 -11.13 11.60 -4.21
N GLU A 90 -10.29 11.19 -5.16
CA GLU A 90 -10.63 11.18 -6.60
C GLU A 90 -10.73 9.73 -7.10
N SER A 91 -11.92 9.14 -6.97
CA SER A 91 -12.26 7.85 -7.60
C SER A 91 -13.02 8.12 -8.90
N ILE A 92 -12.50 7.60 -10.02
CA ILE A 92 -13.21 7.57 -11.31
C ILE A 92 -14.45 6.68 -11.19
N LEU A 93 -14.37 5.63 -10.37
CA LEU A 93 -15.48 4.67 -10.18
C LEU A 93 -16.59 5.24 -9.29
N VAL A 94 -16.26 6.19 -8.42
CA VAL A 94 -17.20 6.76 -7.44
C VAL A 94 -17.02 8.27 -7.37
N SER A 95 -17.92 9.01 -8.05
CA SER A 95 -18.04 10.45 -7.85
C SER A 95 -18.58 10.73 -6.45
N GLN A 96 -17.87 11.56 -5.67
CA GLN A 96 -18.23 12.07 -4.34
C GLN A 96 -19.49 11.46 -3.71
N LEU A 97 -19.28 10.45 -2.85
CA LEU A 97 -20.33 9.84 -2.03
C LEU A 97 -21.01 10.94 -1.20
N GLN A 98 -22.31 11.17 -1.43
CA GLN A 98 -23.10 12.11 -0.63
C GLN A 98 -23.57 11.45 0.67
N HIS A 99 -23.74 10.12 0.65
CA HIS A 99 -24.18 9.30 1.79
C HIS A 99 -23.17 8.18 2.05
N GLY A 100 -23.27 7.50 3.20
CA GLY A 100 -22.41 6.36 3.52
C GLY A 100 -22.50 5.24 2.47
N LEU A 101 -21.38 4.55 2.21
CA LEU A 101 -21.22 3.56 1.14
C LEU A 101 -22.31 2.46 1.13
N THR A 102 -22.77 2.03 2.31
CA THR A 102 -23.85 1.04 2.47
C THR A 102 -25.19 1.52 1.94
N LEU A 103 -25.56 2.76 2.28
CA LEU A 103 -26.81 3.37 1.83
C LEU A 103 -26.80 3.60 0.33
N GLU A 104 -25.67 4.07 -0.22
CA GLU A 104 -25.54 4.24 -1.66
C GLU A 104 -25.57 2.90 -2.39
N PHE A 105 -24.99 1.83 -1.84
CA PHE A 105 -25.08 0.49 -2.44
C PHE A 105 -26.53 -0.02 -2.49
N GLU A 106 -27.29 0.14 -1.41
CA GLU A 106 -28.69 -0.30 -1.35
C GLU A 106 -29.58 0.42 -2.39
N HIS A 107 -29.40 1.73 -2.55
CA HIS A 107 -30.22 2.55 -3.45
C HIS A 107 -29.71 2.57 -4.90
N SER A 108 -28.56 1.96 -5.18
CA SER A 108 -27.95 1.93 -6.51
C SER A 108 -28.46 0.79 -7.37
N ASP A 109 -28.43 1.02 -8.68
CA ASP A 109 -28.65 0.01 -9.71
C ASP A 109 -27.44 -0.94 -9.84
N SER A 110 -27.66 -2.10 -10.47
CA SER A 110 -26.66 -3.16 -10.63
C SER A 110 -25.27 -2.69 -11.13
N PRO A 111 -25.14 -1.86 -12.18
CA PRO A 111 -23.81 -1.42 -12.64
C PRO A 111 -23.12 -0.48 -11.63
N ARG A 112 -23.87 0.40 -10.95
CA ARG A 112 -23.31 1.29 -9.93
C ARG A 112 -22.88 0.52 -8.69
N ARG A 113 -23.62 -0.52 -8.28
CA ARG A 113 -23.20 -1.46 -7.24
C ARG A 113 -21.86 -2.13 -7.55
N LEU A 114 -21.66 -2.58 -8.79
CA LEU A 114 -20.39 -3.16 -9.23
C LEU A 114 -19.24 -2.14 -9.15
N ARG A 115 -19.47 -0.89 -9.58
CA ARG A 115 -18.47 0.20 -9.47
C ARG A 115 -18.10 0.50 -8.01
N LEU A 116 -19.07 0.55 -7.11
CA LEU A 116 -18.84 0.76 -5.67
C LEU A 116 -17.97 -0.36 -5.07
N VAL A 117 -18.31 -1.62 -5.36
CA VAL A 117 -17.54 -2.78 -4.89
C VAL A 117 -16.13 -2.79 -5.47
N LEU A 118 -15.96 -2.50 -6.76
CA LEU A 118 -14.64 -2.42 -7.40
C LEU A 118 -13.77 -1.31 -6.78
N SER A 119 -14.36 -0.14 -6.49
CA SER A 119 -13.65 0.95 -5.82
C SER A 119 -13.11 0.54 -4.44
N GLU A 120 -13.93 -0.15 -3.64
CA GLU A 120 -13.49 -0.65 -2.32
C GLU A 120 -12.44 -1.76 -2.44
N LEU A 121 -12.61 -2.71 -3.36
CA LEU A 121 -11.63 -3.77 -3.59
C LEU A 121 -10.27 -3.20 -4.02
N LEU A 122 -10.26 -2.26 -4.97
CA LEU A 122 -9.03 -1.59 -5.40
C LEU A 122 -8.41 -0.77 -4.26
N ALA A 123 -9.22 -0.16 -3.38
CA ALA A 123 -8.70 0.53 -2.20
C ALA A 123 -8.04 -0.43 -1.21
N ILE A 124 -8.65 -1.59 -0.96
CA ILE A 124 -8.09 -2.63 -0.08
C ILE A 124 -6.81 -3.20 -0.70
N MET A 125 -6.80 -3.55 -1.99
CA MET A 125 -5.64 -4.09 -2.68
C MET A 125 -4.43 -3.15 -2.56
N ASN A 126 -4.62 -1.84 -2.79
CA ASN A 126 -3.56 -0.86 -2.62
C ASN A 126 -3.05 -0.77 -1.17
N LYS A 127 -3.95 -0.80 -0.17
CA LYS A 127 -3.53 -0.81 1.24
C LYS A 127 -2.74 -2.06 1.60
N VAL A 128 -3.12 -3.22 1.07
CA VAL A 128 -2.42 -4.49 1.29
C VAL A 128 -1.05 -4.49 0.64
N GLU A 129 -0.91 -3.96 -0.59
CA GLU A 129 0.40 -3.76 -1.21
C GLU A 129 1.31 -2.84 -0.38
N GLU A 130 0.75 -1.87 0.35
CA GLU A 130 1.53 -1.01 1.25
C GLU A 130 1.92 -1.68 2.58
N CYS A 131 1.33 -2.82 2.95
CA CYS A 131 1.56 -3.55 4.20
C CYS A 131 2.89 -4.34 4.25
N HIS A 132 4.00 -3.66 4.02
CA HIS A 132 5.36 -4.21 4.11
C HIS A 132 5.90 -4.33 5.56
N LEU A 133 5.05 -4.16 6.57
CA LEU A 133 5.38 -4.19 8.02
C LEU A 133 6.75 -3.56 8.39
N PRO A 134 7.05 -2.31 7.95
CA PRO A 134 8.36 -1.69 8.13
C PRO A 134 8.75 -1.56 9.61
N GLY A 135 7.78 -1.26 10.47
CA GLY A 135 7.99 -1.14 11.91
C GLY A 135 8.45 -2.45 12.55
N LEU A 136 7.97 -3.60 12.06
CA LEU A 136 8.40 -4.91 12.54
C LEU A 136 9.84 -5.20 12.09
N GLY A 137 10.16 -4.96 10.81
CA GLY A 137 11.51 -5.15 10.29
C GLY A 137 12.55 -4.30 11.02
N VAL A 138 12.24 -3.02 11.24
CA VAL A 138 13.13 -2.13 11.99
C VAL A 138 13.24 -2.54 13.47
N ALA A 139 12.13 -2.93 14.12
CA ALA A 139 12.16 -3.36 15.52
C ALA A 139 12.99 -4.62 15.74
N LEU A 140 12.81 -5.63 14.89
CA LEU A 140 13.61 -6.87 14.94
C LEU A 140 15.10 -6.59 14.71
N THR A 141 15.41 -5.70 13.76
CA THR A 141 16.81 -5.31 13.48
C THR A 141 17.41 -4.57 14.67
N LEU A 142 16.67 -3.64 15.29
CA LEU A 142 17.11 -2.92 16.49
C LEU A 142 17.33 -3.85 17.69
N ASP A 143 16.48 -4.86 17.87
CA ASP A 143 16.63 -5.82 18.97
C ASP A 143 17.81 -6.78 18.75
N HIS A 144 18.08 -7.17 17.50
CA HIS A 144 19.28 -7.96 17.17
C HIS A 144 20.57 -7.20 17.48
N THR A 145 20.65 -5.91 17.13
CA THR A 145 21.83 -5.08 17.44
C THR A 145 22.09 -4.83 18.93
N LYS A 146 21.10 -5.04 19.80
CA LYS A 146 21.30 -4.94 21.26
C LYS A 146 21.91 -6.21 21.86
N ASN A 147 21.70 -7.36 21.22
CA ASN A 147 22.14 -8.67 21.72
C ASN A 147 23.50 -9.09 21.16
N GLU A 148 23.85 -8.66 19.95
CA GLU A 148 25.14 -8.94 19.31
C GLU A 148 26.04 -7.70 19.39
N ALA A 149 26.93 -7.65 20.39
CA ALA A 149 28.06 -6.73 20.36
C ALA A 149 29.06 -7.24 19.32
N SER A 150 28.82 -6.93 18.04
CA SER A 150 29.78 -7.24 16.98
C SER A 150 31.07 -6.46 17.24
N GLU A 151 32.05 -7.13 17.86
CA GLU A 151 33.34 -6.53 18.26
C GLU A 151 34.17 -6.05 17.06
N ASP A 152 33.81 -6.41 15.82
CA ASP A 152 34.62 -6.09 14.65
C ASP A 152 33.81 -5.80 13.35
N GLY A 153 32.50 -5.56 13.46
CA GLY A 153 31.56 -5.56 12.31
C GLY A 153 30.84 -4.24 12.00
N VAL A 154 30.32 -4.13 10.77
CA VAL A 154 29.24 -3.19 10.41
C VAL A 154 27.96 -3.72 11.07
N SER A 155 27.31 -2.91 11.90
CA SER A 155 26.06 -3.28 12.57
C SER A 155 24.98 -3.69 11.56
N ASP A 156 24.23 -4.75 11.86
CA ASP A 156 23.14 -5.21 10.98
C ASP A 156 22.08 -4.14 10.74
N LEU A 157 21.89 -3.23 11.71
CA LEU A 157 21.08 -2.04 11.50
C LEU A 157 21.66 -1.14 10.42
N VAL A 158 22.98 -0.91 10.43
CA VAL A 158 23.63 -0.10 9.41
C VAL A 158 23.49 -0.76 8.04
N CYS A 159 23.65 -2.07 7.93
CA CYS A 159 23.45 -2.81 6.68
C CYS A 159 22.00 -2.72 6.18
N PHE A 160 21.03 -3.03 7.04
CA PHE A 160 19.61 -3.03 6.72
C PHE A 160 19.11 -1.62 6.33
N VAL A 161 19.41 -0.62 7.15
CA VAL A 161 18.97 0.76 6.92
C VAL A 161 19.70 1.38 5.74
N SER A 162 20.96 1.02 5.48
CA SER A 162 21.65 1.42 4.24
C SER A 162 20.99 0.79 3.01
N GLY A 163 20.58 -0.48 3.07
CA GLY A 163 19.83 -1.13 2.00
C GLY A 163 18.49 -0.44 1.70
N LEU A 164 17.80 0.04 2.75
CA LEU A 164 16.53 0.75 2.61
C LEU A 164 16.67 2.20 2.13
N LEU A 165 17.65 2.94 2.66
CA LEU A 165 17.79 4.38 2.41
C LEU A 165 18.72 4.72 1.24
N LEU A 166 19.79 3.95 1.06
CA LEU A 166 20.82 4.16 0.04
C LEU A 166 20.73 3.13 -1.11
N GLY A 167 19.82 2.15 -1.01
CA GLY A 167 19.59 1.17 -2.07
C GLY A 167 19.12 1.80 -3.37
N THR A 168 19.31 1.10 -4.49
CA THR A 168 18.97 1.58 -5.84
C THR A 168 17.47 1.69 -6.09
N ASN A 169 16.65 0.92 -5.36
CA ASN A 169 15.20 0.86 -5.55
C ASN A 169 14.47 2.11 -5.03
N ALA A 170 14.11 3.01 -5.96
CA ALA A 170 13.40 4.25 -5.65
C ALA A 170 12.04 4.03 -4.95
N LYS A 171 11.31 2.95 -5.30
CA LYS A 171 10.01 2.64 -4.69
C LYS A 171 10.17 2.34 -3.20
N VAL A 172 11.18 1.53 -2.84
CA VAL A 172 11.48 1.19 -1.45
C VAL A 172 11.88 2.43 -0.65
N ARG A 173 12.72 3.31 -1.22
CA ARG A 173 13.08 4.58 -0.55
C ARG A 173 11.84 5.44 -0.29
N THR A 174 11.03 5.69 -1.32
CA THR A 174 9.81 6.51 -1.19
C THR A 174 8.79 5.93 -0.21
N TRP A 175 8.59 4.61 -0.25
CA TRP A 175 7.73 3.89 0.68
C TRP A 175 8.23 4.03 2.12
N PHE A 176 9.51 3.79 2.37
CA PHE A 176 10.10 3.90 3.70
C PHE A 176 10.05 5.34 4.24
N GLY A 177 10.28 6.34 3.37
CA GLY A 177 10.11 7.75 3.71
C GLY A 177 8.69 8.10 4.13
N THR A 178 7.71 7.56 3.41
CA THR A 178 6.29 7.73 3.74
C THR A 178 5.97 7.07 5.09
N PHE A 179 6.52 5.89 5.36
CA PHE A 179 6.39 5.23 6.67
C PHE A 179 6.94 6.10 7.80
N ILE A 180 8.17 6.63 7.67
CA ILE A 180 8.80 7.46 8.69
C ILE A 180 7.97 8.73 8.96
N ARG A 181 7.57 9.46 7.90
CA ARG A 181 6.75 10.68 8.02
C ARG A 181 5.39 10.42 8.65
N ASN A 182 4.71 9.34 8.25
CA ASN A 182 3.42 8.95 8.81
C ASN A 182 3.54 8.53 10.27
N GLY A 183 4.63 7.86 10.65
CA GLY A 183 4.92 7.47 12.02
C GLY A 183 5.10 8.67 12.96
N GLN A 184 5.62 9.79 12.45
CA GLN A 184 5.77 11.03 13.22
C GLN A 184 4.44 11.74 13.50
N GLN A 185 3.46 11.67 12.60
CA GLN A 185 2.16 12.31 12.80
C GLN A 185 1.26 11.55 13.78
N ARG A 186 1.42 10.22 13.88
CA ARG A 186 0.52 9.36 14.68
C ARG A 186 0.93 9.17 16.14
N LYS A 187 2.18 9.46 16.54
CA LYS A 187 2.66 9.21 17.92
C LYS A 187 2.86 10.49 18.71
N ARG A 188 2.21 10.57 19.88
CA ARG A 188 2.24 11.71 20.83
C ARG A 188 3.58 11.84 21.57
N GLU A 189 4.37 10.76 21.62
CA GLU A 189 5.69 10.72 22.27
C GLU A 189 6.82 10.52 21.25
N THR A 190 7.66 11.54 21.10
CA THR A 190 8.79 11.55 20.15
C THR A 190 9.82 10.45 20.43
N SER A 191 10.00 10.07 21.70
CA SER A 191 11.00 9.07 22.15
C SER A 191 10.66 7.63 21.77
N SER A 192 9.39 7.30 21.55
CA SER A 192 8.95 5.95 21.13
C SER A 192 8.75 5.82 19.61
N SER A 193 9.09 6.88 18.86
CA SER A 193 9.09 6.86 17.40
C SER A 193 10.23 6.00 16.87
N VAL A 194 9.94 5.21 15.84
CA VAL A 194 10.94 4.39 15.13
C VAL A 194 12.10 5.26 14.63
N LEU A 195 11.79 6.47 14.17
CA LEU A 195 12.80 7.44 13.75
C LEU A 195 13.77 7.80 14.89
N TRP A 196 13.24 8.03 16.10
CA TRP A 196 14.05 8.37 17.26
C TRP A 196 14.93 7.20 17.69
N GLN A 197 14.38 5.98 17.67
CA GLN A 197 15.13 4.77 18.00
C GLN A 197 16.28 4.52 17.03
N MET A 198 16.04 4.64 15.72
CA MET A 198 17.08 4.54 14.69
C MET A 198 18.13 5.64 14.85
N ARG A 199 17.70 6.89 15.09
CA ARG A 199 18.61 8.02 15.32
C ARG A 199 19.52 7.77 16.53
N ARG A 200 18.93 7.35 17.65
CA ARG A 200 19.68 7.06 18.88
C ARG A 200 20.70 5.95 18.66
N GLN A 201 20.32 4.87 17.97
CA GLN A 201 21.23 3.76 17.72
C GLN A 201 22.41 4.17 16.83
N LEU A 202 22.15 4.91 15.73
CA LEU A 202 23.21 5.42 14.86
C LEU A 202 24.18 6.37 15.60
N LEU A 203 23.66 7.21 16.49
CA LEU A 203 24.48 8.11 17.31
C LEU A 203 25.29 7.35 18.37
N LEU A 204 24.72 6.33 19.00
CA LEU A 204 25.46 5.48 19.96
C LEU A 204 26.62 4.75 19.28
N GLU A 205 26.40 4.18 18.10
CA GLU A 205 27.47 3.54 17.33
C GLU A 205 28.55 4.53 16.90
N LEU A 206 28.16 5.75 16.52
CA LEU A 206 29.12 6.80 16.15
C LEU A 206 29.94 7.28 17.37
N MET A 207 29.29 7.45 18.53
CA MET A 207 29.95 7.83 19.78
C MET A 207 30.90 6.73 20.30
N GLY A 208 30.61 5.46 20.03
CA GLY A 208 31.51 4.34 20.36
C GLY A 208 32.80 4.33 19.53
N ILE A 209 32.79 4.99 18.36
CA ILE A 209 33.94 5.08 17.45
C ILE A 209 34.77 6.33 17.69
N LEU A 210 34.13 7.43 18.09
CA LEU A 210 34.82 8.68 18.40
C LEU A 210 35.70 8.47 19.64
N PRO A 211 36.97 8.95 19.62
CA PRO A 211 37.77 8.96 20.84
C PRO A 211 36.97 9.70 21.89
N THR A 212 36.66 9.02 23.00
CA THR A 212 35.90 9.62 24.09
C THR A 212 36.68 10.87 24.48
N VAL A 213 36.07 12.05 24.32
CA VAL A 213 36.65 13.28 24.83
C VAL A 213 36.68 13.10 26.34
N ARG A 214 37.76 12.52 26.85
CA ARG A 214 38.10 12.58 28.27
C ARG A 214 38.35 14.05 28.50
N SER A 215 37.27 14.70 28.94
CA SER A 215 37.29 15.94 29.67
C SER A 215 38.56 15.94 30.50
N THR A 216 39.52 16.76 30.12
CA THR A 216 40.64 17.18 30.94
C THR A 216 40.02 17.82 32.17
N ARG A 217 39.61 16.99 33.14
CA ARG A 217 39.56 17.38 34.53
C ARG A 217 41.01 17.72 34.86
N ILE A 218 41.24 19.02 34.88
CA ILE A 218 42.31 19.68 35.59
C ILE A 218 42.39 19.00 36.96
N VAL A 219 43.32 18.06 37.09
CA VAL A 219 43.96 17.78 38.37
C VAL A 219 45.24 18.57 38.31
N GLU A 220 45.30 19.54 39.22
CA GLU A 220 46.41 20.42 39.51
C GLU A 220 47.77 19.72 39.55
N GLU A 221 48.75 20.50 39.08
CA GLU A 221 50.13 20.56 39.57
C GLU A 221 51.05 19.36 39.32
N ALA A 222 51.95 19.50 38.34
CA ALA A 222 53.38 19.65 38.61
C ALA A 222 54.17 19.88 37.30
N ASP A 223 54.59 21.13 37.14
CA ASP A 223 55.98 21.53 36.83
C ASP A 223 56.57 21.43 35.40
N VAL A 224 57.22 22.54 35.06
CA VAL A 224 58.25 22.82 34.04
C VAL A 224 57.87 22.89 32.56
N GLU A 225 57.70 24.15 32.13
CA GLU A 225 58.15 24.77 30.87
C GLU A 225 58.66 23.85 29.76
N MET A 226 57.78 23.52 28.81
CA MET A 226 58.18 23.22 27.43
C MET A 226 57.03 23.58 26.48
N GLU A 227 57.33 24.48 25.52
CA GLU A 227 56.54 24.86 24.35
C GLU A 227 55.39 23.88 23.96
N PRO A 228 54.12 24.29 23.88
CA PRO A 228 53.06 23.42 23.39
C PRO A 228 52.98 23.53 21.87
N ASN A 229 53.94 22.93 21.18
CA ASN A 229 53.78 22.62 19.77
C ASN A 229 53.47 21.12 19.67
N VAL A 230 52.32 20.79 19.06
CA VAL A 230 51.86 19.48 18.51
C VAL A 230 50.50 19.01 19.08
N SER A 231 49.48 19.34 18.27
CA SER A 231 48.18 18.69 18.03
C SER A 231 47.31 18.19 19.20
N VAL A 232 46.34 19.02 19.60
CA VAL A 232 45.14 18.66 20.39
C VAL A 232 44.07 17.93 19.54
N TYR A 233 44.45 17.31 18.42
CA TYR A 233 43.57 16.43 17.67
C TYR A 233 44.07 15.00 17.85
N SER A 234 43.53 14.28 18.84
CA SER A 234 43.55 12.82 18.78
C SER A 234 42.64 12.41 17.62
N GLY A 235 43.24 12.32 16.43
CA GLY A 235 42.54 11.94 15.21
C GLY A 235 41.87 10.57 15.39
N LEU A 236 40.67 10.42 14.84
CA LEU A 236 40.04 9.11 14.64
C LEU A 236 41.05 8.16 13.99
N LYS A 237 41.19 6.95 14.52
CA LYS A 237 42.04 5.93 13.90
C LYS A 237 41.58 5.66 12.46
N GLU A 238 42.53 5.44 11.55
CA GLU A 238 42.27 5.24 10.12
C GLU A 238 41.29 4.08 9.86
N GLU A 239 41.39 3.01 10.65
CA GLU A 239 40.49 1.83 10.64
C GLU A 239 39.01 2.17 10.85
N HIS A 240 38.73 3.29 11.51
CA HIS A 240 37.39 3.71 11.90
C HIS A 240 36.79 4.82 11.02
N VAL A 241 37.60 5.46 10.18
CA VAL A 241 37.17 6.60 9.35
C VAL A 241 36.05 6.21 8.38
N VAL A 242 36.16 5.02 7.75
CA VAL A 242 35.16 4.52 6.80
C VAL A 242 33.83 4.24 7.51
N LYS A 243 33.87 3.59 8.68
CA LYS A 243 32.69 3.29 9.51
C LYS A 243 32.00 4.56 9.99
N ALA A 244 32.77 5.54 10.49
CA ALA A 244 32.25 6.84 10.91
C ALA A 244 31.60 7.61 9.74
N SER A 245 32.23 7.60 8.56
CA SER A 245 31.69 8.24 7.35
C SER A 245 30.37 7.58 6.88
N ALA A 246 30.28 6.25 6.96
CA ALA A 246 29.07 5.52 6.60
C ALA A 246 27.90 5.83 7.56
N LEU A 247 28.17 5.83 8.88
CA LEU A 247 27.18 6.20 9.90
C LEU A 247 26.67 7.62 9.73
N LEU A 248 27.57 8.58 9.45
CA LEU A 248 27.20 9.96 9.17
C LEU A 248 26.33 10.07 7.91
N ARG A 249 26.71 9.41 6.80
CA ARG A 249 25.89 9.39 5.58
C ARG A 249 24.51 8.79 5.82
N LEU A 250 24.43 7.72 6.60
CA LEU A 250 23.17 7.05 6.93
C LEU A 250 22.28 7.92 7.82
N TYR A 251 22.86 8.58 8.81
CA TYR A 251 22.18 9.56 9.65
C TYR A 251 21.62 10.72 8.81
N CYS A 252 22.43 11.26 7.90
CA CYS A 252 22.01 12.31 6.98
C CYS A 252 20.85 11.87 6.07
N ALA A 253 20.92 10.66 5.52
CA ALA A 253 19.87 10.09 4.68
C ALA A 253 18.56 9.89 5.45
N LEU A 254 18.63 9.40 6.70
CA LEU A 254 17.48 9.21 7.56
C LEU A 254 16.80 10.55 7.92
N MET A 255 17.60 11.57 8.24
CA MET A 255 17.09 12.91 8.51
C MET A 255 16.45 13.54 7.27
N GLY A 256 17.08 13.36 6.09
CA GLY A 256 16.56 13.83 4.81
C GLY A 256 15.21 13.21 4.46
N ILE A 257 15.06 11.89 4.65
CA ILE A 257 13.80 11.20 4.32
C ILE A 257 12.67 11.51 5.29
N ALA A 258 13.01 11.85 6.54
CA ALA A 258 12.07 12.33 7.55
C ALA A 258 11.64 13.80 7.34
N GLY A 259 12.26 14.53 6.40
CA GLY A 259 12.00 15.95 6.17
C GLY A 259 12.43 16.85 7.33
N LEU A 260 13.30 16.36 8.21
CA LEU A 260 13.81 17.11 9.36
C LEU A 260 15.04 17.92 8.93
N LYS A 261 15.01 19.24 9.14
CA LYS A 261 16.20 20.09 9.02
C LYS A 261 17.14 19.80 10.20
N TYR A 262 18.45 19.81 9.95
CA TYR A 262 19.44 19.74 11.02
C TYR A 262 19.22 20.92 11.95
N SER A 263 18.64 20.69 13.13
CA SER A 263 18.63 21.69 14.19
C SER A 263 20.00 21.62 14.84
N ILE A 264 20.90 22.49 14.38
CA ILE A 264 22.10 22.84 15.12
C ILE A 264 21.58 23.68 16.29
N ILE A 265 21.47 23.06 17.46
CA ILE A 265 21.36 23.77 18.74
C ILE A 265 22.74 23.68 19.39
#